data_AF-A0A945R5M6-F1
#
_entry.id   AF-A0A945R5M6-F1
#
_cell.length_a   1.000
_cell.length_b   1.000
_cell.length_c   1.000
_cell.angle_alpha   90.00
_cell.angle_beta   90.00
_cell.angle_gamma   90.00
#
_symmetry.space_group_name_H-M   'P 1'
#
loop_
_entity.id
_entity.type
_entity.pdbx_description
1 polymer ?
#
loop_
_entity_poly.entity_id
_entity_poly.type
_entity_poly.pdbx_seq_one_letter_code
_entity_poly.pdbx_strand_id
1 'polypeptide(L)'
;MAQKRRKFSPQYKAEAVAFVLETGRPITEVAADLGINAGTLGNWVAAWHESNPEPEKALTPMERAKVAEMEDELRKLRLENEFLKKAASFFAKTQP
;
A
#
# COMPACT_ATOMS: atom_id res chain seq x y z
N MET A 1 8.90 -27.69 -20.67
CA MET A 1 10.34 -27.92 -20.43
C MET A 1 10.76 -27.10 -19.22
N ALA A 2 11.41 -27.69 -18.22
CA ALA A 2 11.84 -26.95 -17.03
C ALA A 2 13.01 -26.03 -17.38
N GLN A 3 12.80 -24.71 -17.32
CA GLN A 3 13.84 -23.73 -17.60
C GLN A 3 14.90 -23.76 -16.50
N LYS A 4 16.17 -23.95 -16.89
CA LYS A 4 17.31 -23.97 -15.98
C LYS A 4 17.35 -22.66 -15.19
N ARG A 5 17.13 -22.73 -13.87
CA ARG A 5 17.15 -21.55 -12.99
C ARG A 5 18.53 -20.90 -13.03
N ARG A 6 18.60 -19.67 -13.54
CA ARG A 6 19.80 -18.83 -13.42
C ARG A 6 20.11 -18.61 -11.94
N LYS A 7 21.36 -18.82 -11.55
CA LYS A 7 21.84 -18.50 -10.20
C LYS A 7 22.44 -17.10 -10.25
N PHE A 8 22.00 -16.24 -9.32
CA PHE A 8 22.51 -14.89 -9.14
C PHE A 8 23.30 -14.84 -7.83
N SER A 9 24.41 -14.09 -7.82
CA SER A 9 25.20 -13.89 -6.60
C SER A 9 24.39 -13.08 -5.57
N PRO A 10 24.65 -13.26 -4.26
CA PRO A 10 24.02 -12.44 -3.23
C PRO A 10 24.25 -10.93 -3.43
N GLN A 11 25.45 -10.55 -3.85
CA GLN A 11 25.83 -9.16 -4.14
C GLN A 11 24.95 -8.56 -5.24
N TYR A 12 24.80 -9.29 -6.36
CA TYR A 12 23.97 -8.83 -7.46
C TYR A 12 22.50 -8.66 -7.07
N LYS A 13 21.97 -9.56 -6.23
CA LYS A 13 20.60 -9.42 -5.72
C LYS A 13 20.46 -8.17 -4.84
N ALA A 14 21.42 -7.92 -3.97
CA ALA A 14 21.41 -6.77 -3.08
C ALA A 14 21.49 -5.45 -3.87
N GLU A 15 22.38 -5.37 -4.87
CA GLU A 15 22.50 -4.20 -5.76
C GLU A 15 21.22 -3.96 -6.56
N ALA A 16 20.60 -5.01 -7.11
CA ALA A 16 19.36 -4.88 -7.87
C ALA A 16 18.19 -4.40 -6.99
N VAL A 17 18.09 -4.88 -5.75
CA VAL A 17 17.08 -4.42 -4.79
C VAL A 17 17.36 -2.98 -4.37
N ALA A 18 18.60 -2.65 -4.01
CA ALA A 18 19.00 -1.29 -3.63
C ALA A 18 18.65 -0.29 -4.75
N PHE A 19 18.93 -0.63 -6.01
CA PHE A 19 18.61 0.23 -7.13
C PHE A 19 17.10 0.50 -7.28
N VAL A 20 16.23 -0.49 -7.05
CA VAL A 20 14.77 -0.28 -7.03
C VAL A 20 14.38 0.67 -5.90
N LEU A 21 14.92 0.47 -4.70
CA LEU A 21 14.56 1.25 -3.51
C LEU A 21 15.07 2.70 -3.58
N GLU A 22 16.29 2.90 -4.07
CA GLU A 22 16.92 4.23 -4.19
C GLU A 22 16.32 5.07 -5.31
N THR A 23 16.01 4.45 -6.46
CA THR A 23 15.48 5.18 -7.62
C THR A 23 13.96 5.30 -7.60
N GLY A 24 13.26 4.46 -6.83
CA GLY A 24 11.79 4.38 -6.82
C GLY A 24 11.18 3.93 -8.16
N ARG A 25 12.00 3.44 -9.10
CA ARG A 25 11.53 3.02 -10.43
C ARG A 25 10.71 1.73 -10.33
N PRO A 26 9.72 1.52 -11.22
CA PRO A 26 8.96 0.28 -11.28
C PRO A 26 9.86 -0.94 -11.43
N ILE A 27 9.58 -2.00 -10.66
CA ILE A 27 10.32 -3.28 -10.70
C ILE A 27 10.39 -3.85 -12.13
N THR A 28 9.34 -3.68 -12.92
CA THR A 28 9.28 -4.13 -14.32
C THR A 28 10.30 -3.44 -15.21
N GLU A 29 10.50 -2.14 -15.01
CA GLU A 29 11.43 -1.31 -15.77
C GLU A 29 12.88 -1.67 -15.39
N VAL A 30 13.16 -1.72 -14.09
CA VAL A 30 14.48 -2.12 -13.58
C VAL A 30 14.83 -3.55 -13.99
N ALA A 31 13.87 -4.48 -13.95
CA ALA A 31 14.11 -5.85 -14.38
C ALA A 31 14.42 -5.95 -15.88
N ALA A 32 13.76 -5.11 -16.71
CA ALA A 32 14.05 -5.03 -18.14
C ALA A 32 15.48 -4.51 -18.40
N ASP A 33 15.89 -3.45 -17.72
CA ASP A 33 17.24 -2.88 -17.81
C ASP A 33 18.32 -3.89 -17.40
N LEU A 34 18.05 -4.65 -16.33
CA LEU A 34 18.96 -5.68 -15.81
C LEU A 34 18.89 -7.01 -16.57
N GLY A 35 17.98 -7.14 -17.55
CA GLY A 35 17.79 -8.37 -18.31
C GLY A 35 17.36 -9.58 -17.45
N ILE A 36 16.64 -9.33 -16.35
CA ILE A 36 16.11 -10.36 -15.45
C ILE A 36 14.58 -10.40 -15.49
N ASN A 37 13.99 -11.51 -15.06
CA ASN A 37 12.54 -11.61 -14.99
C ASN A 37 12.00 -10.72 -13.85
N ALA A 38 10.98 -9.91 -14.14
CA ALA A 38 10.39 -8.98 -13.18
C ALA A 38 9.86 -9.66 -11.90
N GLY A 39 9.27 -10.86 -12.02
CA GLY A 39 8.83 -11.63 -10.86
C GLY A 39 10.00 -12.12 -9.99
N THR A 40 11.16 -12.38 -10.59
CA THR A 40 12.37 -12.72 -9.83
C THR A 40 12.87 -11.53 -9.01
N LEU A 41 12.95 -10.34 -9.62
CA LEU A 41 13.33 -9.12 -8.92
C LEU A 41 12.29 -8.76 -7.85
N GLY A 42 11.01 -8.88 -8.16
CA GLY A 42 9.91 -8.65 -7.22
C GLY A 42 10.01 -9.53 -5.98
N ASN A 43 10.33 -10.82 -6.15
CA ASN A 43 10.55 -11.71 -5.01
C ASN A 43 11.74 -11.29 -4.13
N TRP A 44 12.80 -10.71 -4.71
CA TRP A 44 13.94 -10.22 -3.93
C TRP A 44 13.60 -8.95 -3.16
N VAL A 45 12.87 -8.02 -3.77
CA VAL A 45 12.39 -6.80 -3.11
C VAL A 45 11.43 -7.16 -1.97
N ALA A 46 10.50 -8.09 -2.20
CA ALA A 46 9.60 -8.58 -1.16
C ALA A 46 10.34 -9.22 0.03
N ALA A 47 11.32 -10.09 -0.24
CA ALA A 47 12.16 -10.69 0.81
C ALA A 47 12.99 -9.63 1.56
N TRP A 48 13.40 -8.55 0.87
CA TRP A 48 14.07 -7.43 1.51
C TRP A 48 13.13 -6.68 2.46
N HIS A 49 11.89 -6.39 2.06
CA HIS A 49 10.90 -5.76 2.93
C HIS A 49 10.52 -6.63 4.14
N GLU A 50 10.44 -7.94 3.98
CA GLU A 50 10.17 -8.87 5.09
C GLU A 50 11.32 -8.93 6.10
N SER A 51 12.56 -8.85 5.62
CA SER A 51 13.76 -8.82 6.48
C SER A 51 14.09 -7.43 7.03
N ASN A 52 13.55 -6.38 6.41
CA ASN A 52 13.67 -4.98 6.83
C ASN A 52 12.27 -4.40 6.98
N PRO A 53 11.50 -4.84 8.00
CA PRO A 53 10.21 -4.21 8.28
C PRO A 53 10.47 -2.72 8.50
N GLU A 54 9.77 -1.88 7.74
CA GLU A 54 9.79 -0.45 8.03
C GLU A 54 9.42 -0.30 9.50
N PRO A 55 10.21 0.44 10.30
CA PRO A 55 9.82 0.70 11.68
C PRO A 55 8.43 1.32 11.59
N GLU A 56 7.45 0.68 12.25
CA GLU A 56 6.08 1.16 12.30
C GLU A 56 6.16 2.65 12.61
N LYS A 57 5.85 3.48 11.60
CA LYS A 57 6.14 4.91 11.67
C LYS A 57 5.25 5.45 12.76
N ALA A 58 5.80 5.61 13.96
CA ALA A 58 5.04 6.07 15.11
C ALA A 58 4.46 7.43 14.70
N LEU A 59 3.13 7.47 14.53
CA LEU A 59 2.45 8.67 14.08
C LEU A 59 2.88 9.82 14.99
N THR A 60 3.37 10.88 14.38
CA THR A 60 3.67 12.12 15.12
C THR A 60 2.41 12.56 15.86
N PRO A 61 2.53 13.31 16.98
CA PRO A 61 1.36 13.85 17.68
C PRO A 61 0.39 14.59 16.76
N MET A 62 0.91 15.27 15.74
CA MET A 62 0.15 16.00 14.73
C MET A 62 -0.61 15.06 13.78
N GLU A 63 0.02 13.98 13.30
CA GLU A 63 -0.66 12.97 12.48
C GLU A 63 -1.75 12.24 13.28
N ARG A 64 -1.51 11.95 14.57
CA ARG A 64 -2.53 11.37 15.45
C ARG A 64 -3.72 12.29 15.65
N ALA A 65 -3.47 13.59 15.87
CA ALA A 65 -4.55 14.58 16.00
C ALA A 65 -5.39 14.66 14.72
N LYS A 66 -4.75 14.65 13.55
CA LYS A 66 -5.44 14.66 12.26
C LYS A 66 -6.29 13.41 12.03
N VAL A 67 -5.78 12.23 12.40
CA VAL A 67 -6.56 10.99 12.36
C VAL A 67 -7.79 11.08 13.27
N ALA A 68 -7.63 11.57 14.50
CA ALA A 68 -8.73 11.71 15.43
C ALA A 68 -9.81 12.70 14.95
N GLU A 69 -9.40 13.82 14.35
CA GLU A 69 -10.29 14.80 13.74
C GLU A 69 -11.08 14.19 12.57
N MET A 70 -10.39 13.50 11.66
CA MET A 70 -11.02 12.80 10.53
C MET A 70 -12.02 11.72 10.99
N GLU A 71 -11.70 10.98 12.05
CA GLU A 71 -12.62 10.00 12.62
C GLU A 71 -13.86 10.66 13.23
N ASP A 72 -13.72 11.82 13.86
CA ASP A 72 -14.85 12.57 14.41
C ASP A 72 -15.77 13.12 13.32
N GLU A 73 -15.20 13.66 12.24
CA GLU A 73 -15.96 14.10 11.06
C GLU A 73 -16.70 12.93 10.42
N LEU A 74 -16.05 11.77 10.26
CA LEU A 74 -16.70 10.57 9.74
C LEU A 74 -17.87 10.13 10.62
N ARG A 75 -17.74 10.21 11.96
CA ARG A 75 -18.85 9.89 12.87
C ARG A 75 -20.01 10.87 12.69
N LYS A 76 -19.75 12.18 12.64
CA LYS A 76 -20.78 13.20 12.43
C LYS A 76 -21.52 13.00 11.11
N LEU A 77 -20.77 12.83 10.01
CA LEU A 77 -21.34 12.59 8.69
C LEU A 77 -22.19 11.31 8.64
N ARG A 78 -21.77 10.24 9.32
CA ARG A 78 -22.56 9.00 9.41
C ARG A 78 -23.87 9.23 10.15
N LEU A 79 -23.85 9.94 11.27
CA LEU A 79 -25.06 10.26 12.04
C LEU A 79 -26.03 11.14 11.25
N GLU A 80 -25.52 12.18 10.58
CA GLU A 80 -26.33 13.04 9.69
C GLU A 80 -26.94 12.22 8.55
N ASN A 81 -26.15 11.35 7.91
CA ASN A 81 -26.63 10.49 6.85
C ASN A 81 -27.74 9.54 7.33
N GLU A 82 -27.57 8.95 8.51
CA GLU A 82 -28.61 8.09 9.11
C GLU A 82 -29.87 8.88 9.45
N PHE A 83 -29.74 10.08 10.01
CA PHE A 83 -30.87 10.95 10.30
C PHE A 83 -31.65 11.30 9.02
N LEU A 84 -30.95 11.74 7.98
CA LEU A 84 -31.54 12.07 6.68
C LEU A 84 -32.22 10.86 6.04
N LYS A 85 -31.62 9.66 6.12
CA LYS A 85 -32.25 8.41 5.65
C LYS A 85 -33.53 8.08 6.40
N LYS A 86 -33.55 8.24 7.73
CA LYS A 86 -34.75 8.03 8.56
C LYS A 86 -35.84 9.04 8.20
N ALA A 87 -35.48 10.32 8.04
CA ALA A 87 -36.40 11.37 7.62
C ALA A 87 -36.98 11.08 6.22
N ALA A 88 -36.14 10.77 5.24
CA ALA A 88 -36.57 10.41 3.89
C ALA A 88 -37.52 9.20 3.90
N SER A 89 -37.23 8.18 4.71
CA SER A 89 -38.10 7.00 4.87
C SER A 89 -39.44 7.35 5.52
N PHE A 90 -39.46 8.28 6.47
CA PHE A 90 -40.69 8.76 7.10
C PHE A 90 -41.55 9.54 6.09
N PHE A 91 -40.95 10.47 5.34
CA PHE A 91 -41.65 11.23 4.30
C PHE A 91 -42.17 10.35 3.17
N ALA A 92 -41.39 9.36 2.72
CA ALA A 92 -41.83 8.40 1.70
C ALA A 92 -43.03 7.53 2.15
N LYS A 93 -43.18 7.28 3.46
CA LYS A 93 -44.31 6.51 4.03
C LYS A 93 -45.55 7.36 4.29
N THR A 94 -45.43 8.69 4.30
CA THR A 94 -46.52 9.63 4.61
C THR A 94 -47.04 10.37 3.38
N GLN A 95 -46.50 10.08 2.20
CA GLN A 95 -47.11 10.47 0.93
C GLN A 95 -48.27 9.49 0.58
N PRO A 96 -49.44 10.00 0.15
CA PRO A 96 -50.61 9.19 -0.20
C PRO A 96 -50.43 8.34 -1.46
#